data_AF-A0AAN8J0H7-F1
#
_entry.id   AF-A0AAN8J0H7-F1
#
_cell.length_a   1.000
_cell.length_b   1.000
_cell.length_c   1.000
_cell.angle_alpha   90.00
_cell.angle_beta   90.00
_cell.angle_gamma   90.00
#
_symmetry.space_group_name_H-M   'P 1'
#
loop_
_entity.id
_entity.type
_entity.pdbx_description
1 polymer ?
#
loop_
_entity_poly.entity_id
_entity_poly.type
_entity_poly.pdbx_seq_one_letter_code
_entity_poly.pdbx_strand_id
1 'polypeptide(L)'
;TGDAILYAIGEENVEAVEIIIEHLEKIDKFNPETQGVENTQHSAFPPDITPIILAAHKDNYECIKLFLDKKGAVPHPHDVHCSCQECETIREEDSLRLSRSRINAYRALASPSLICLSAKDPILYAFELSWELRRLSYIENEFRSEYQVTTRGTPTTEQLARLKLAIKLRQKRFVAHPNCQQLLSGIWYEGLPGFRNRNIVYKCLLIAAVGLSFPILSISYLIAPKSAIAQFTRKPFVKFLSHSASYIVFLALLIMASQRIDRVDNMFREENAPARKEGRGPAPTP
;
A
#
# COMPACT_ATOMS: atom_id res chain seq x y z
N THR A 1 9.80 42.20 11.84
CA THR A 1 8.67 41.44 12.42
C THR A 1 7.97 40.56 11.39
N GLY A 2 8.10 40.84 10.08
CA GLY A 2 7.34 40.15 9.02
C GLY A 2 7.53 38.62 8.91
N ASP A 3 8.64 38.05 9.38
CA ASP A 3 8.92 36.60 9.35
C ASP A 3 9.18 36.00 10.73
N ALA A 4 9.02 36.77 11.81
CA ALA A 4 9.24 36.30 13.19
C ALA A 4 8.38 35.08 13.55
N ILE A 5 7.16 35.03 13.01
CA ILE A 5 6.25 33.88 13.18
C ILE A 5 6.83 32.60 12.57
N LEU A 6 7.55 32.68 11.44
CA LEU A 6 8.17 31.53 10.79
C LEU A 6 9.34 30.99 11.63
N TYR A 7 10.14 31.85 12.26
CA TYR A 7 11.18 31.42 13.19
C TYR A 7 10.59 30.74 14.44
N ALA A 8 9.54 31.30 15.02
CA ALA A 8 8.87 30.69 16.18
C ALA A 8 8.32 29.28 15.87
N ILE A 9 7.75 29.09 14.67
CA ILE A 9 7.32 27.76 14.19
C ILE A 9 8.52 26.86 13.93
N GLY A 10 9.61 27.40 13.36
CA GLY A 10 10.86 26.68 13.11
C GLY A 10 11.47 26.06 14.38
N GLU A 11 11.37 26.78 15.49
CA GLU A 11 11.77 26.37 16.84
C GLU A 11 10.68 25.59 17.59
N GLU A 12 9.52 25.35 16.96
CA GLU A 12 8.39 24.61 17.52
C GLU A 12 7.84 25.20 18.83
N ASN A 13 8.00 26.52 19.03
CA ASN A 13 7.54 27.24 20.20
C ASN A 13 6.09 27.72 20.02
N VAL A 14 5.14 26.91 20.46
CA VAL A 14 3.70 27.16 20.31
C VAL A 14 3.25 28.43 21.03
N GLU A 15 3.73 28.68 22.25
CA GLU A 15 3.36 29.88 23.03
C GLU A 15 3.78 31.17 22.31
N ALA A 16 4.99 31.20 21.75
CA ALA A 16 5.46 32.33 20.96
C ALA A 16 4.61 32.55 19.71
N VAL A 17 4.22 31.47 19.02
CA VAL A 17 3.34 31.54 17.84
C VAL A 17 1.98 32.12 18.21
N GLU A 18 1.36 31.67 19.31
CA GLU A 18 0.08 32.17 19.79
C GLU A 18 0.13 33.67 20.11
N ILE A 19 1.14 34.10 20.88
CA ILE A 19 1.34 35.53 21.22
C ILE A 19 1.51 36.39 19.96
N ILE A 20 2.27 35.90 18.97
CA ILE A 20 2.49 36.62 17.72
C ILE A 20 1.18 36.72 16.92
N ILE A 21 0.41 35.63 16.81
CA ILE A 21 -0.90 35.64 16.13
C ILE A 21 -1.83 36.65 16.78
N GLU A 22 -1.98 36.64 18.11
CA GLU A 22 -2.81 37.61 18.82
C GLU A 22 -2.38 39.07 18.57
N HIS A 23 -1.07 39.31 18.54
CA HIS A 23 -0.55 40.65 18.24
C HIS A 23 -0.89 41.07 16.82
N LEU A 24 -0.74 40.18 15.84
CA LEU A 24 -1.06 40.43 14.43
C LEU A 24 -2.55 40.70 14.21
N GLU A 25 -3.43 40.05 14.96
CA GLU A 25 -4.86 40.34 14.94
C GLU A 25 -5.18 41.73 15.52
N LYS A 26 -4.54 42.11 16.64
CA LYS A 26 -4.74 43.42 17.27
C LYS A 26 -4.35 44.59 16.35
N ILE A 27 -3.38 44.39 15.47
CA ILE A 27 -2.92 45.40 14.51
C ILE A 27 -3.53 45.24 13.11
N ASP A 28 -4.52 44.35 12.94
CA ASP A 28 -5.23 44.07 11.69
C ASP A 28 -4.29 43.67 10.52
N LYS A 29 -3.20 42.97 10.84
CA LYS A 29 -2.23 42.47 9.85
C LYS A 29 -2.35 40.97 9.58
N PHE A 30 -3.16 40.26 10.36
CA PHE A 30 -3.41 38.85 10.11
C PHE A 30 -4.46 38.70 8.99
N ASN A 31 -4.07 38.11 7.87
CA ASN A 31 -5.00 37.70 6.82
C ASN A 31 -4.86 36.17 6.59
N PRO A 32 -5.91 35.44 6.19
CA PRO A 32 -5.84 33.99 6.04
C PRO A 32 -4.89 33.48 4.95
N GLU A 33 -4.59 34.31 3.95
CA GLU A 33 -3.78 33.92 2.77
C GLU A 33 -2.28 33.98 3.06
N THR A 34 -1.80 35.08 3.65
CA THR A 34 -0.40 35.29 4.03
C THR A 34 -0.12 34.93 5.49
N GLN A 35 -1.17 34.77 6.30
CA GLN A 35 -1.12 34.37 7.71
C GLN A 35 -0.20 35.26 8.55
N GLY A 36 -0.14 36.55 8.17
CA GLY A 36 0.65 37.57 8.85
C GLY A 36 2.12 37.62 8.45
N VAL A 37 2.53 36.87 7.41
CA VAL A 37 3.88 36.99 6.84
C VAL A 37 3.92 38.10 5.79
N GLU A 38 4.89 38.99 5.94
CA GLU A 38 5.27 39.98 4.93
C GLU A 38 6.58 39.53 4.27
N ASN A 39 6.51 39.00 3.04
CA ASN A 39 7.69 38.56 2.31
C ASN A 39 8.55 39.77 1.92
N THR A 40 9.70 39.90 2.57
CA THR A 40 10.73 40.87 2.20
C THR A 40 11.84 40.17 1.41
N GLN A 41 12.52 40.88 0.51
CA GLN A 41 13.62 40.34 -0.30
C GLN A 41 14.81 39.78 0.51
N HIS A 42 14.80 39.98 1.84
CA HIS A 42 15.83 39.54 2.77
C HIS A 42 15.38 38.41 3.71
N SER A 43 14.19 37.83 3.53
CA SER A 43 13.77 36.71 4.39
C SER A 43 14.63 35.47 4.13
N ALA A 44 14.96 34.74 5.21
CA ALA A 44 15.65 33.45 5.12
C ALA A 44 14.72 32.33 4.61
N PHE A 45 13.40 32.57 4.59
CA PHE A 45 12.41 31.61 4.14
C PHE A 45 12.04 31.87 2.66
N PRO A 46 11.86 30.81 1.86
CA PRO A 46 11.32 30.94 0.51
C PRO A 46 9.94 31.62 0.54
N PRO A 47 9.62 32.47 -0.44
CA PRO A 47 8.39 33.25 -0.40
C PRO A 47 7.10 32.41 -0.53
N ASP A 48 7.22 31.16 -0.97
CA ASP A 48 6.15 30.18 -1.06
C ASP A 48 5.84 29.46 0.26
N ILE A 49 6.65 29.65 1.30
CA ILE A 49 6.42 29.07 2.63
C ILE A 49 5.52 29.99 3.46
N THR A 50 4.26 29.59 3.60
CA THR A 50 3.34 30.19 4.57
C THR A 50 3.52 29.56 5.96
N PRO A 51 3.13 30.26 7.05
CA PRO A 51 3.16 29.74 8.41
C PRO A 51 2.54 28.34 8.59
N ILE A 52 1.36 28.09 8.00
CA ILE A 52 0.71 26.77 8.10
C ILE A 52 1.48 25.69 7.30
N ILE A 53 2.10 26.06 6.17
CA ILE A 53 2.95 25.13 5.41
C ILE A 53 4.16 24.73 6.26
N LEU A 54 4.81 25.70 6.92
CA LEU A 54 5.96 25.43 7.79
C LEU A 54 5.57 24.61 9.01
N ALA A 55 4.43 24.92 9.65
CA ALA A 55 3.91 24.16 10.78
C ALA A 55 3.58 22.71 10.39
N ALA A 56 3.00 22.50 9.20
CA ALA A 56 2.74 21.19 8.63
C ALA A 56 4.03 20.43 8.27
N HIS A 57 5.06 21.11 7.77
CA HIS A 57 6.37 20.48 7.51
C HIS A 57 7.03 19.96 8.80
N LYS A 58 6.76 20.61 9.93
CA LYS A 58 7.16 20.19 11.28
C LYS A 58 6.21 19.17 11.91
N ASP A 59 5.06 18.92 11.28
CA ASP A 59 3.98 18.09 11.81
C ASP A 59 3.53 18.51 13.23
N ASN A 60 3.61 19.81 13.53
CA ASN A 60 3.25 20.35 14.85
C ASN A 60 1.73 20.58 14.91
N TYR A 61 1.02 19.65 15.54
CA TYR A 61 -0.43 19.64 15.66
C TYR A 61 -1.01 20.94 16.25
N GLU A 62 -0.39 21.49 17.30
CA GLU A 62 -0.90 22.67 18.01
C GLU A 62 -0.78 23.92 17.15
N CYS A 63 0.39 24.14 16.54
CA CYS A 63 0.58 25.25 15.60
C CYS A 63 -0.37 25.16 14.40
N ILE A 64 -0.52 23.97 13.80
CA ILE A 64 -1.44 23.76 12.67
C ILE A 64 -2.88 24.11 13.09
N LYS A 65 -3.30 23.65 14.27
CA LYS A 65 -4.63 23.92 14.79
C LYS A 65 -4.88 25.43 15.00
N LEU A 66 -3.91 26.16 15.57
CA LEU A 66 -3.99 27.62 15.72
C LEU A 66 -4.26 28.31 14.38
N PHE A 67 -3.53 27.95 13.31
CA PHE A 67 -3.74 28.54 11.99
C PHE A 67 -5.09 28.15 11.36
N LEU A 68 -5.51 26.90 11.50
CA LEU A 68 -6.81 26.44 10.99
C LEU A 68 -7.99 27.14 11.68
N ASP A 69 -7.91 27.35 13.00
CA ASP A 69 -8.94 28.07 13.77
C ASP A 69 -9.08 29.53 13.30
N LYS A 70 -8.01 30.12 12.77
CA LYS A 70 -8.00 31.44 12.12
C LYS A 70 -8.32 31.41 10.62
N LYS A 71 -8.88 30.31 10.12
CA LYS A 71 -9.22 30.06 8.70
C LYS A 71 -8.03 30.05 7.75
N GLY A 72 -6.81 29.92 8.27
CA GLY A 72 -5.65 29.64 7.46
C GLY A 72 -5.80 28.29 6.77
N ALA A 73 -5.32 28.17 5.53
CA ALA A 73 -5.37 26.92 4.78
C ALA A 73 -4.09 26.72 3.96
N VAL A 74 -3.75 25.46 3.68
CA VAL A 74 -2.75 25.14 2.66
C VAL A 74 -3.47 25.09 1.31
N PRO A 75 -3.11 25.95 0.34
CA PRO A 75 -3.74 25.91 -0.98
C PRO A 75 -3.37 24.60 -1.69
N HIS A 76 -4.35 23.99 -2.36
CA HIS A 76 -4.06 22.83 -3.19
C HIS A 76 -3.29 23.28 -4.44
N PRO A 77 -2.16 22.64 -4.78
CA PRO A 77 -1.40 23.05 -5.96
C PRO A 77 -2.18 22.81 -7.25
N HIS A 78 -1.93 23.67 -8.25
CA HIS A 78 -2.43 23.46 -9.61
C HIS A 78 -1.73 22.28 -10.29
N ASP A 79 -2.39 21.72 -11.30
CA ASP A 79 -1.80 20.67 -12.16
C ASP A 79 -0.52 21.18 -12.85
N VAL A 80 0.41 20.26 -13.10
CA VAL A 80 1.72 20.57 -13.71
C VAL A 80 1.56 21.22 -15.09
N HIS A 81 0.49 20.89 -15.81
CA HIS A 81 0.18 21.44 -17.13
C HIS A 81 -0.85 22.59 -17.10
N CYS A 82 -1.02 23.26 -15.96
CA CYS A 82 -1.91 24.42 -15.86
C CYS A 82 -1.47 25.56 -16.79
N SER A 83 -2.46 26.22 -17.40
CA SER A 83 -2.31 27.38 -18.30
C SER A 83 -3.11 28.60 -17.79
N CYS A 84 -3.25 28.75 -16.46
CA CYS A 84 -3.83 29.98 -15.91
C CYS A 84 -2.79 31.11 -15.91
N GLN A 85 -3.26 32.36 -15.96
CA GLN A 85 -2.39 33.54 -16.06
C GLN A 85 -1.31 33.57 -14.97
N GLU A 86 -1.66 33.23 -13.72
CA GLU A 86 -0.71 33.20 -12.60
C GLU A 86 0.40 32.16 -12.80
N CYS A 87 0.04 30.92 -13.16
CA CYS A 87 1.01 29.86 -13.41
C CYS A 87 1.88 30.16 -14.64
N GLU A 88 1.32 30.76 -15.70
CA GLU A 88 2.10 31.14 -16.88
C GLU A 88 3.10 32.25 -16.56
N THR A 89 2.67 33.28 -15.84
CA THR A 89 3.54 34.38 -15.41
C THR A 89 4.70 33.86 -14.56
N ILE A 90 4.42 33.05 -13.53
CA ILE A 90 5.48 32.49 -12.67
C ILE A 90 6.37 31.53 -13.45
N ARG A 91 5.83 30.77 -14.41
CA ARG A 91 6.63 29.83 -15.23
C ARG A 91 7.59 30.55 -16.18
N GLU A 92 7.18 31.70 -16.71
CA GLU A 92 8.03 32.55 -17.56
C GLU A 92 9.12 33.25 -16.74
N GLU A 93 8.80 33.67 -15.51
CA GLU A 93 9.77 34.29 -14.60
C GLU A 93 10.75 33.27 -13.99
N ASP A 94 10.22 32.20 -13.38
CA ASP A 94 10.98 31.18 -12.65
C ASP A 94 10.21 29.86 -12.51
N SER A 95 10.46 28.96 -13.46
CA SER A 95 9.89 27.61 -13.49
C SER A 95 10.32 26.73 -12.30
N LEU A 96 11.50 26.96 -11.72
CA LEU A 96 12.00 26.22 -10.57
C LEU A 96 11.25 26.62 -9.31
N ARG A 97 10.99 27.92 -9.12
CA ARG A 97 10.16 28.41 -8.00
C ARG A 97 8.75 27.85 -8.06
N LEU A 98 8.14 27.77 -9.26
CA LEU A 98 6.81 27.15 -9.41
C LEU A 98 6.83 25.69 -8.96
N SER A 99 7.84 24.93 -9.39
CA SER A 99 8.00 23.52 -9.03
C SER A 99 8.27 23.34 -7.53
N ARG A 100 9.12 24.20 -6.94
CA ARG A 100 9.45 24.17 -5.51
C ARG A 100 8.25 24.50 -4.63
N SER A 101 7.48 25.52 -5.00
CA SER A 101 6.23 25.89 -4.32
C SER A 101 5.24 24.72 -4.30
N ARG A 102 5.05 24.05 -5.45
CA ARG A 102 4.20 22.86 -5.56
C ARG A 102 4.64 21.75 -4.60
N ILE A 103 5.94 21.43 -4.57
CA ILE A 103 6.49 20.40 -3.67
C ILE A 103 6.28 20.77 -2.20
N ASN A 104 6.52 22.03 -1.84
CA ASN A 104 6.35 22.51 -0.47
C ASN A 104 4.89 22.42 -0.01
N ALA A 105 3.94 22.81 -0.87
CA ALA A 105 2.52 22.68 -0.59
C ALA A 105 2.11 21.20 -0.45
N TYR A 106 2.51 20.32 -1.38
CA TYR A 106 2.21 18.89 -1.27
C TYR A 106 2.83 18.23 -0.03
N ARG A 107 4.04 18.64 0.36
CA ARG A 107 4.67 18.17 1.59
C ARG A 107 3.88 18.57 2.83
N ALA A 108 3.32 19.79 2.85
CA ALA A 108 2.42 20.23 3.90
C ALA A 108 1.11 19.43 3.90
N LEU A 109 0.46 19.25 2.74
CA LEU A 109 -0.78 18.46 2.60
C LEU A 109 -0.60 16.99 3.03
N ALA A 110 0.62 16.46 2.94
CA ALA A 110 0.94 15.11 3.38
C ALA A 110 1.21 14.98 4.89
N SER A 111 1.20 16.08 5.66
CA SER A 111 1.33 16.05 7.13
C SER A 111 0.19 15.25 7.76
N PRO A 112 0.48 14.22 8.57
CA PRO A 112 -0.54 13.47 9.30
C PRO A 112 -1.41 14.37 10.19
N SER A 113 -0.80 15.34 10.90
CA SER A 113 -1.52 16.26 11.78
C SER A 113 -2.47 17.15 11.00
N LEU A 114 -2.04 17.71 9.87
CA LEU A 114 -2.89 18.53 9.01
C LEU A 114 -4.05 17.71 8.44
N ILE A 115 -3.79 16.49 7.95
CA ILE A 115 -4.83 15.59 7.42
C ILE A 115 -5.86 15.28 8.51
N CYS A 116 -5.44 14.97 9.73
CA CYS A 116 -6.35 14.65 10.84
C CYS A 116 -7.22 15.83 11.26
N LEU A 117 -6.71 17.06 11.14
CA LEU A 117 -7.42 18.28 11.52
C LEU A 117 -8.34 18.82 10.43
N SER A 118 -7.98 18.64 9.16
CA SER A 118 -8.66 19.31 8.03
C SER A 118 -9.49 18.38 7.15
N ALA A 119 -9.15 17.09 7.05
CA ALA A 119 -9.83 16.18 6.14
C ALA A 119 -11.12 15.62 6.75
N LYS A 120 -12.21 15.66 5.97
CA LYS A 120 -13.50 15.02 6.35
C LYS A 120 -13.37 13.50 6.48
N ASP A 121 -12.58 12.89 5.59
CA ASP A 121 -12.15 11.50 5.66
C ASP A 121 -10.61 11.45 5.53
N PRO A 122 -9.88 11.44 6.66
CA PRO A 122 -8.42 11.42 6.70
C PRO A 122 -7.80 10.25 5.94
N ILE A 123 -8.49 9.11 5.92
CA ILE A 123 -7.99 7.89 5.31
C ILE A 123 -8.13 8.00 3.79
N LEU A 124 -9.32 8.33 3.28
CA LEU A 124 -9.56 8.52 1.85
C LEU A 124 -8.66 9.63 1.28
N TYR A 125 -8.56 10.76 1.98
CA TYR A 125 -7.71 11.87 1.57
C TYR A 125 -6.24 11.45 1.44
N ALA A 126 -5.72 10.70 2.41
CA ALA A 126 -4.39 10.12 2.33
C ALA A 126 -4.22 9.13 1.17
N PHE A 127 -5.28 8.44 0.71
CA PHE A 127 -5.23 7.53 -0.44
C PHE A 127 -5.07 8.33 -1.74
N GLU A 128 -5.93 9.33 -1.92
CA GLU A 128 -5.94 10.20 -3.10
C GLU A 128 -4.61 10.95 -3.23
N LEU A 129 -4.14 11.55 -2.13
CA LEU A 129 -2.87 12.30 -2.11
C LEU A 129 -1.66 11.41 -2.41
N SER A 130 -1.64 10.17 -1.89
CA SER A 130 -0.56 9.21 -2.19
C SER A 130 -0.49 8.85 -3.68
N TRP A 131 -1.66 8.70 -4.31
CA TRP A 131 -1.75 8.42 -5.74
C TRP A 131 -1.29 9.62 -6.57
N GLU A 132 -1.73 10.83 -6.22
CA GLU A 132 -1.35 12.06 -6.90
C GLU A 132 0.15 12.32 -6.84
N LEU A 133 0.77 12.21 -5.65
CA LEU A 133 2.20 12.39 -5.49
C LEU A 133 3.02 11.33 -6.24
N ARG A 134 2.53 10.08 -6.28
CA ARG A 134 3.16 9.04 -7.11
C ARG A 134 3.11 9.41 -8.59
N ARG A 135 1.95 9.85 -9.08
CA ARG A 135 1.78 10.30 -10.48
C ARG A 135 2.75 11.44 -10.79
N LEU A 136 2.82 12.45 -9.92
CA LEU A 136 3.72 13.60 -10.07
C LEU A 136 5.19 13.19 -10.12
N SER A 137 5.59 12.20 -9.32
CA SER A 137 6.97 11.69 -9.33
C SER A 137 7.41 11.09 -10.67
N TYR A 138 6.47 10.72 -11.55
CA TYR A 138 6.75 10.27 -12.92
C TYR A 138 6.71 11.40 -13.95
N ILE A 139 5.95 12.47 -13.68
CA ILE A 139 5.82 13.64 -14.57
C ILE A 139 7.02 14.57 -14.36
N GLU A 140 7.30 14.95 -13.12
CA GLU A 140 8.40 15.84 -12.75
C GLU A 140 9.61 15.01 -12.28
N ASN A 141 10.27 14.36 -13.24
CA ASN A 141 11.32 13.38 -12.95
C ASN A 141 12.53 14.00 -12.22
N GLU A 142 12.76 15.31 -12.40
CA GLU A 142 13.81 16.08 -11.72
C GLU A 142 13.62 16.12 -10.20
N PHE A 143 12.37 16.14 -9.73
CA PHE A 143 12.00 16.19 -8.30
C PHE A 143 11.42 14.87 -7.77
N ARG A 144 11.68 13.78 -8.51
CA ARG A 144 11.13 12.45 -8.23
C ARG A 144 11.45 11.96 -6.81
N SER A 145 12.65 12.27 -6.31
CA SER A 145 13.08 11.90 -4.97
C SER A 145 12.25 12.61 -3.90
N GLU A 146 11.96 13.91 -4.04
CA GLU A 146 11.15 14.66 -3.07
C GLU A 146 9.70 14.17 -3.02
N TYR A 147 9.09 13.91 -4.19
CA TYR A 147 7.74 13.33 -4.24
C TYR A 147 7.67 11.93 -3.63
N GLN A 148 8.69 11.10 -3.86
CA GLN A 148 8.76 9.77 -3.26
C GLN A 148 8.97 9.80 -1.74
N VAL A 149 9.74 10.76 -1.22
CA VAL A 149 9.87 10.95 0.23
C VAL A 149 8.53 11.34 0.83
N THR A 150 7.79 12.24 0.16
CA THR A 150 6.47 12.70 0.61
C THR A 150 5.41 11.58 0.59
N THR A 151 5.42 10.71 -0.44
CA THR A 151 4.53 9.53 -0.49
C THR A 151 4.79 8.50 0.61
N ARG A 152 6.00 8.42 1.19
CA ARG A 152 6.28 7.54 2.33
C ARG A 152 5.59 8.01 3.61
N GLY A 153 5.17 9.27 3.67
CA GLY A 153 4.37 9.82 4.77
C GLY A 153 2.89 9.41 4.74
N THR A 154 2.33 9.01 3.59
CA THR A 154 0.89 8.74 3.44
C THR A 154 0.52 7.24 3.60
N PRO A 155 -0.48 6.88 4.44
CA PRO A 155 -0.70 5.52 4.95
C PRO A 155 -1.16 4.42 3.97
N THR A 156 -1.21 4.64 2.66
CA THR A 156 -2.27 4.04 1.85
C THR A 156 -1.82 3.03 0.81
N THR A 157 -0.57 3.12 0.33
CA THR A 157 0.10 1.94 -0.25
C THR A 157 0.95 1.21 0.80
N GLU A 158 1.07 1.80 1.99
CA GLU A 158 1.94 1.37 3.07
C GLU A 158 1.31 0.38 4.06
N GLN A 159 -0.01 0.14 4.09
CA GLN A 159 -0.55 -0.87 5.03
C GLN A 159 0.05 -2.27 4.77
N LEU A 160 0.21 -2.65 3.50
CA LEU A 160 1.00 -3.84 3.15
C LEU A 160 2.50 -3.56 3.07
N ALA A 161 2.99 -2.35 2.77
CA ALA A 161 4.44 -2.10 2.72
C ALA A 161 5.09 -2.17 4.10
N ARG A 162 4.47 -1.59 5.13
CA ARG A 162 4.84 -1.70 6.55
C ARG A 162 4.67 -3.12 7.06
N LEU A 163 3.58 -3.80 6.69
CA LEU A 163 3.41 -5.22 7.02
C LEU A 163 4.49 -6.09 6.36
N LYS A 164 4.82 -5.86 5.08
CA LYS A 164 5.90 -6.54 4.35
C LYS A 164 7.27 -6.25 4.95
N LEU A 165 7.52 -5.00 5.34
CA LEU A 165 8.74 -4.60 6.04
C LEU A 165 8.83 -5.26 7.41
N ALA A 166 7.76 -5.26 8.20
CA ALA A 166 7.66 -5.94 9.49
C ALA A 166 7.92 -7.45 9.36
N ILE A 167 7.41 -8.09 8.31
CA ILE A 167 7.71 -9.49 7.98
C ILE A 167 9.20 -9.66 7.64
N LYS A 168 9.77 -8.79 6.78
CA LYS A 168 11.20 -8.81 6.42
C LYS A 168 12.12 -8.63 7.64
N LEU A 169 11.70 -7.79 8.59
CA LEU A 169 12.36 -7.52 9.86
C LEU A 169 11.98 -8.51 10.98
N ARG A 170 11.24 -9.58 10.66
CA ARG A 170 10.80 -10.64 11.59
C ARG A 170 10.04 -10.14 12.84
N GLN A 171 9.30 -9.05 12.72
CA GLN A 171 8.48 -8.46 13.79
C GLN A 171 7.20 -9.26 14.05
N LYS A 172 7.34 -10.45 14.68
CA LYS A 172 6.26 -11.43 14.86
C LYS A 172 5.05 -10.89 15.65
N ARG A 173 5.28 -10.08 16.70
CA ARG A 173 4.21 -9.54 17.57
C ARG A 173 3.31 -8.55 16.82
N PHE A 174 3.91 -7.71 15.98
CA PHE A 174 3.19 -6.75 15.15
C PHE A 174 2.34 -7.47 14.09
N VAL A 175 2.94 -8.44 13.39
CA VAL A 175 2.24 -9.21 12.35
C VAL A 175 1.08 -10.01 12.95
N ALA A 176 1.23 -10.58 14.14
CA ALA A 176 0.19 -11.36 14.81
C ALA A 176 -0.92 -10.53 15.48
N HIS A 177 -0.83 -9.19 15.44
CA HIS A 177 -1.78 -8.32 16.13
C HIS A 177 -3.22 -8.51 15.58
N PRO A 178 -4.27 -8.57 16.43
CA PRO A 178 -5.65 -8.83 16.00
C PRO A 178 -6.15 -7.93 14.87
N ASN A 179 -5.88 -6.62 14.95
CA ASN A 179 -6.29 -5.66 13.91
C ASN A 179 -5.59 -5.92 12.57
N CYS A 180 -4.31 -6.31 12.59
CA CYS A 180 -3.57 -6.66 11.39
C CYS A 180 -4.11 -7.95 10.76
N GLN A 181 -4.38 -8.96 11.59
CA GLN A 181 -4.92 -10.24 11.17
C GLN A 181 -6.35 -10.11 10.60
N GLN A 182 -7.18 -9.22 11.17
CA GLN A 182 -8.50 -8.93 10.64
C GLN A 182 -8.45 -8.29 9.26
N LEU A 183 -7.54 -7.34 9.04
CA LEU A 183 -7.29 -6.72 7.73
C LEU A 183 -6.80 -7.77 6.70
N LEU A 184 -5.76 -8.54 7.05
CA LEU A 184 -5.23 -9.64 6.24
C LEU A 184 -6.31 -10.66 5.88
N SER A 185 -7.16 -11.02 6.85
CA SER A 185 -8.27 -11.95 6.65
C SER A 185 -9.33 -11.37 5.70
N GLY A 186 -9.61 -10.07 5.78
CA GLY A 186 -10.52 -9.38 4.86
C GLY A 186 -10.03 -9.45 3.41
N ILE A 187 -8.75 -9.16 3.19
CA ILE A 187 -8.10 -9.26 1.87
C ILE A 187 -8.07 -10.72 1.38
N TRP A 188 -7.77 -11.66 2.28
CA TRP A 188 -7.62 -13.06 1.94
C TRP A 188 -8.94 -13.72 1.50
N TYR A 189 -10.07 -13.35 2.11
CA TYR A 189 -11.39 -13.91 1.81
C TYR A 189 -12.29 -12.97 0.99
N GLU A 190 -11.72 -11.97 0.33
CA GLU A 190 -12.46 -10.96 -0.42
C GLU A 190 -13.38 -11.59 -1.49
N GLY A 191 -14.65 -11.19 -1.50
CA GLY A 191 -15.66 -11.69 -2.43
C GLY A 191 -16.12 -13.14 -2.20
N LEU A 192 -15.84 -13.73 -1.03
CA LEU A 192 -16.46 -14.97 -0.55
C LEU A 192 -17.46 -14.63 0.57
N PRO A 193 -18.74 -14.39 0.25
CA PRO A 193 -19.69 -13.84 1.22
C PRO A 193 -19.83 -14.76 2.44
N GLY A 194 -19.41 -14.26 3.59
CA GLY A 194 -19.55 -14.94 4.88
C GLY A 194 -18.67 -16.17 5.08
N PHE A 195 -17.67 -16.46 4.22
CA PHE A 195 -16.83 -17.66 4.38
C PHE A 195 -16.23 -17.77 5.79
N ARG A 196 -15.84 -16.65 6.40
CA ARG A 196 -15.32 -16.60 7.77
C ARG A 196 -16.32 -17.13 8.81
N ASN A 197 -17.61 -16.79 8.68
CA ASN A 197 -18.65 -17.00 9.69
C ASN A 197 -19.57 -18.21 9.37
N ARG A 198 -19.33 -18.95 8.28
CA ARG A 198 -20.14 -20.14 7.91
C ARG A 198 -19.61 -21.42 8.55
N ASN A 199 -20.49 -22.42 8.64
CA ASN A 199 -20.21 -23.73 9.23
C ASN A 199 -19.02 -24.43 8.54
N ILE A 200 -18.31 -25.25 9.33
CA ILE A 200 -17.14 -26.03 8.87
C ILE A 200 -17.49 -26.91 7.66
N VAL A 201 -18.69 -27.50 7.63
CA VAL A 201 -19.16 -28.34 6.52
C VAL A 201 -19.22 -27.56 5.21
N TYR A 202 -19.77 -26.35 5.22
CA TYR A 202 -19.80 -25.48 4.03
C TYR A 202 -18.38 -25.13 3.57
N LYS A 203 -17.46 -24.87 4.51
CA LYS A 203 -16.05 -24.60 4.20
C LYS A 203 -15.41 -25.80 3.51
N CYS A 204 -15.59 -27.01 4.06
CA CYS A 204 -15.08 -28.25 3.48
C CYS A 204 -15.65 -28.52 2.08
N LEU A 205 -16.96 -28.34 1.89
CA LEU A 205 -17.61 -28.52 0.59
C LEU A 205 -17.09 -27.52 -0.45
N LEU A 206 -16.96 -26.24 -0.07
CA LEU A 206 -16.43 -25.22 -0.97
C LEU A 206 -14.98 -25.51 -1.36
N ILE A 207 -14.15 -25.93 -0.39
CA ILE A 207 -12.75 -26.30 -0.63
C ILE A 207 -12.67 -27.50 -1.58
N ALA A 208 -13.48 -28.53 -1.37
CA ALA A 208 -13.53 -29.69 -2.26
C ALA A 208 -14.01 -29.30 -3.66
N ALA A 209 -15.05 -28.47 -3.78
CA ALA A 209 -15.58 -28.06 -5.07
C ALA A 209 -14.56 -27.25 -5.89
N VAL A 210 -13.90 -26.26 -5.29
CA VAL A 210 -12.85 -25.47 -5.95
C VAL A 210 -11.62 -26.32 -6.26
N GLY A 211 -11.25 -27.23 -5.36
CA GLY A 211 -10.13 -28.15 -5.55
C GLY A 211 -10.35 -29.10 -6.73
N LEU A 212 -11.54 -29.72 -6.85
CA LEU A 212 -11.86 -30.62 -7.97
C LEU A 212 -12.03 -29.87 -9.30
N SER A 213 -12.54 -28.64 -9.25
CA SER A 213 -12.74 -27.80 -10.44
C SER A 213 -11.51 -27.01 -10.88
N PHE A 214 -10.35 -27.18 -10.22
CA PHE A 214 -9.12 -26.45 -10.53
C PHE A 214 -8.71 -26.46 -12.03
N PRO A 215 -8.83 -27.56 -12.82
CA PRO A 215 -8.41 -27.53 -14.22
C PRO A 215 -9.36 -26.67 -15.06
N ILE A 216 -10.66 -26.72 -14.78
CA ILE A 216 -11.68 -25.90 -15.44
C ILE A 216 -11.47 -24.43 -15.09
N LEU A 217 -11.24 -24.12 -13.81
CA LEU A 217 -10.95 -22.76 -13.36
C LEU A 217 -9.69 -22.18 -14.02
N SER A 218 -8.64 -23.00 -14.20
CA SER A 218 -7.39 -22.60 -14.85
C SER A 218 -7.57 -22.33 -16.35
N ILE A 219 -8.28 -23.21 -17.05
CA ILE A 219 -8.58 -23.04 -18.49
C ILE A 219 -9.48 -21.83 -18.73
N SER A 220 -10.50 -21.62 -17.88
CA SER A 220 -11.41 -20.47 -18.00
C SER A 220 -10.68 -19.12 -17.88
N TYR A 221 -9.64 -19.06 -17.05
CA TYR A 221 -8.80 -17.88 -16.88
C TYR A 221 -7.97 -17.59 -18.15
N LEU A 222 -7.54 -18.63 -18.86
CA LEU A 222 -6.73 -18.52 -20.08
C LEU A 222 -7.57 -18.07 -21.28
N ILE A 223 -8.80 -18.60 -21.41
CA ILE A 223 -9.67 -18.33 -22.57
C ILE A 223 -10.43 -16.99 -22.43
N ALA A 224 -11.00 -16.72 -21.26
CA ALA A 224 -11.89 -15.57 -21.07
C ALA A 224 -11.60 -14.84 -19.74
N PRO A 225 -10.49 -14.07 -19.65
CA PRO A 225 -10.01 -13.48 -18.39
C PRO A 225 -10.96 -12.44 -17.77
N LYS A 226 -11.94 -11.94 -18.53
CA LYS A 226 -12.96 -10.98 -18.06
C LYS A 226 -14.22 -11.67 -17.51
N SER A 227 -14.39 -12.98 -17.70
CA SER A 227 -15.55 -13.75 -17.20
C SER A 227 -15.63 -13.75 -15.67
N ALA A 228 -16.84 -13.85 -15.11
CA ALA A 228 -17.07 -13.92 -13.66
C ALA A 228 -16.31 -15.08 -12.99
N ILE A 229 -16.22 -16.23 -13.66
CA ILE A 229 -15.47 -17.41 -13.18
C ILE A 229 -13.95 -17.14 -13.18
N ALA A 230 -13.44 -16.47 -14.23
CA ALA A 230 -12.03 -16.10 -14.30
C ALA A 230 -11.65 -15.04 -13.26
N GLN A 231 -12.56 -14.09 -12.98
CA GLN A 231 -12.38 -13.11 -11.90
C GLN A 231 -12.42 -13.77 -10.52
N PHE A 232 -13.22 -14.81 -10.32
CA PHE A 232 -13.21 -15.61 -9.09
C PHE A 232 -11.84 -16.26 -8.83
N THR A 233 -11.19 -16.79 -9.87
CA THR A 233 -9.82 -17.35 -9.81
C THR A 233 -8.74 -16.30 -9.48
N ARG A 234 -9.03 -15.00 -9.59
CA ARG A 234 -8.06 -13.95 -9.25
C ARG A 234 -7.89 -13.75 -7.74
N LYS A 235 -8.86 -14.20 -6.93
CA LYS A 235 -8.88 -14.06 -5.47
C LYS A 235 -7.75 -14.88 -4.82
N PRO A 236 -7.07 -14.36 -3.77
CA PRO A 236 -5.88 -14.98 -3.21
C PRO A 236 -6.12 -16.38 -2.63
N PHE A 237 -7.23 -16.56 -1.88
CA PHE A 237 -7.59 -17.87 -1.35
C PHE A 237 -7.86 -18.92 -2.43
N VAL A 238 -8.54 -18.52 -3.52
CA VAL A 238 -8.85 -19.42 -4.64
C VAL A 238 -7.57 -19.84 -5.38
N LYS A 239 -6.64 -18.90 -5.63
CA LYS A 239 -5.32 -19.23 -6.20
C LYS A 239 -4.53 -20.20 -5.35
N PHE A 240 -4.49 -19.95 -4.04
CA PHE A 240 -3.81 -20.84 -3.09
C PHE A 240 -4.40 -22.26 -3.18
N LEU A 241 -5.72 -22.38 -3.12
CA LEU A 241 -6.39 -23.66 -3.18
C LEU A 241 -6.16 -24.38 -4.52
N SER A 242 -6.24 -23.68 -5.64
CA SER A 242 -5.96 -24.26 -6.97
C SER A 242 -4.51 -24.75 -7.08
N HIS A 243 -3.53 -23.99 -6.59
CA HIS A 243 -2.12 -24.39 -6.58
C HIS A 243 -1.88 -25.62 -5.68
N SER A 244 -2.46 -25.64 -4.48
CA SER A 244 -2.40 -26.79 -3.59
C SER A 244 -3.05 -28.04 -4.20
N ALA A 245 -4.22 -27.89 -4.83
CA ALA A 245 -4.93 -28.99 -5.48
C ALA A 245 -4.14 -29.57 -6.66
N SER A 246 -3.57 -28.73 -7.53
CA SER A 246 -2.73 -29.20 -8.64
C SER A 246 -1.50 -29.97 -8.14
N TYR A 247 -0.91 -29.54 -7.03
CA TYR A 247 0.23 -30.22 -6.43
C TYR A 247 -0.15 -31.58 -5.84
N ILE A 248 -1.30 -31.68 -5.16
CA ILE A 248 -1.83 -32.95 -4.64
C ILE A 248 -2.09 -33.93 -5.79
N VAL A 249 -2.73 -33.47 -6.87
CA VAL A 249 -2.98 -34.30 -8.06
C VAL A 249 -1.67 -34.77 -8.68
N PHE A 250 -0.67 -33.89 -8.79
CA PHE A 250 0.66 -34.25 -9.28
C PHE A 250 1.30 -35.37 -8.42
N LEU A 251 1.27 -35.25 -7.09
CA LEU A 251 1.79 -36.29 -6.20
C LEU A 251 1.03 -37.61 -6.35
N ALA A 252 -0.30 -37.56 -6.47
CA ALA A 252 -1.11 -38.75 -6.68
C ALA A 252 -0.75 -39.45 -8.01
N LEU A 253 -0.57 -38.69 -9.08
CA LEU A 253 -0.13 -39.22 -10.38
C LEU A 253 1.27 -39.86 -10.28
N LEU A 254 2.21 -39.25 -9.56
CA LEU A 254 3.54 -39.84 -9.33
C LEU A 254 3.48 -41.17 -8.56
N ILE A 255 2.66 -41.23 -7.52
CA ILE A 255 2.48 -42.46 -6.73
C ILE A 255 1.88 -43.56 -7.61
N MET A 256 0.82 -43.26 -8.38
CA MET A 256 0.23 -44.23 -9.30
C MET A 256 1.21 -44.68 -10.39
N ALA A 257 2.02 -43.75 -10.92
CA ALA A 257 3.04 -44.08 -11.90
C ALA A 257 4.12 -45.00 -11.31
N SER A 258 4.59 -44.71 -10.09
CA SER A 258 5.53 -45.56 -9.36
C SER A 258 4.97 -46.98 -9.18
N GLN A 259 3.73 -47.09 -8.68
CA GLN A 259 3.08 -48.40 -8.49
C GLN A 259 2.88 -49.16 -9.80
N ARG A 260 2.60 -48.46 -10.91
CA ARG A 260 2.50 -49.09 -12.25
C ARG A 260 3.85 -49.64 -12.69
N ILE A 261 4.93 -48.88 -12.51
CA ILE A 261 6.28 -49.31 -12.85
C ILE A 261 6.66 -50.55 -12.05
N ASP A 262 6.41 -50.56 -10.74
CA ASP A 262 6.68 -51.72 -9.87
C ASP A 262 5.88 -52.96 -10.30
N ARG A 263 4.61 -52.79 -10.69
CA ARG A 263 3.79 -53.90 -11.20
C ARG A 263 4.31 -54.45 -12.52
N VAL A 264 4.74 -53.58 -13.44
CA VAL A 264 5.27 -53.96 -14.74
C VAL A 264 6.64 -54.64 -14.60
N ASP A 265 7.52 -54.13 -13.74
CA ASP A 265 8.82 -54.75 -13.45
C ASP A 265 8.66 -56.15 -12.82
N ASN A 266 7.73 -56.30 -11.87
CA ASN A 266 7.41 -57.61 -11.30
C ASN A 266 6.89 -58.60 -12.35
N MET A 267 6.04 -58.16 -13.29
CA MET A 267 5.58 -59.00 -14.40
C MET A 267 6.73 -59.44 -15.31
N PHE A 268 7.62 -58.52 -15.72
CA PHE A 268 8.79 -58.88 -16.54
C PHE A 268 9.74 -59.81 -15.79
N ARG A 269 9.86 -59.66 -14.47
CA ARG A 269 10.68 -60.54 -13.64
C ARG A 269 10.08 -61.94 -13.50
N GLU A 270 8.76 -62.07 -13.47
CA GLU A 270 8.06 -63.36 -13.51
C GLU A 270 8.16 -64.04 -14.88
N GLU A 271 8.02 -63.29 -15.98
CA GLU A 271 8.15 -63.83 -17.34
C GLU A 271 9.57 -64.33 -17.62
N ASN A 272 10.59 -63.62 -17.15
CA ASN A 272 12.00 -64.00 -17.28
C ASN A 272 12.49 -64.91 -16.15
N ALA A 273 11.62 -65.33 -15.23
CA ALA A 273 12.02 -66.23 -14.16
C ALA A 273 12.43 -67.58 -14.78
N PRO A 274 13.66 -68.07 -14.51
CA PRO A 274 14.09 -69.36 -15.05
C PRO A 274 13.15 -70.44 -14.54
N ALA A 275 12.64 -71.29 -15.45
CA ALA A 275 11.81 -72.43 -15.09
C ALA A 275 12.52 -73.20 -13.97
N ARG A 276 11.95 -73.16 -12.76
CA ARG A 276 12.50 -73.83 -11.58
C ARG A 276 12.54 -75.31 -11.92
N LYS A 277 13.70 -75.81 -12.31
CA LYS A 277 13.95 -77.26 -12.34
C LYS A 277 13.67 -77.73 -10.93
N GLU A 278 12.58 -78.47 -10.75
CA GLU A 278 12.34 -79.23 -9.54
C GLU A 278 13.56 -80.13 -9.33
N GLY A 279 14.48 -79.68 -8.50
CA GLY A 279 15.48 -80.54 -7.89
C GLY A 279 14.72 -81.50 -7.01
N ARG A 280 14.27 -82.63 -7.59
CA ARG A 280 13.84 -83.79 -6.82
C ARG A 280 15.01 -84.12 -5.91
N GLY A 281 14.83 -83.92 -4.61
CA GLY A 281 15.79 -84.37 -3.61
C GLY A 281 16.08 -85.87 -3.80
N PRO A 282 17.26 -86.34 -3.40
CA PRO A 282 17.59 -87.76 -3.52
C PRO A 282 16.53 -88.60 -2.80
N ALA A 283 16.14 -89.72 -3.40
CA ALA A 283 15.15 -90.63 -2.82
C ALA A 283 15.63 -91.14 -1.45
N PRO A 284 14.73 -91.32 -0.47
CA PRO A 284 15.10 -91.82 0.85
C PRO A 284 15.73 -93.21 0.71
N THR A 285 16.91 -93.39 1.29
CA THR A 285 17.57 -94.70 1.41
C THR A 285 16.79 -95.62 2.34
N PRO A 286 16.75 -96.95 2.05
CA PRO A 286 15.97 -97.93 2.80
C PRO A 286 16.47 -98.14 4.22
#